data_AF-A0A0G0SIR8-F1
#
_entry.id   AF-A0A0G0SIR8-F1
#
_cell.length_a   1.000
_cell.length_b   1.000
_cell.length_c   1.000
_cell.angle_alpha   90.00
_cell.angle_beta   90.00
_cell.angle_gamma   90.00
#
_symmetry.space_group_name_H-M   'P 1'
#
loop_
_entity.id
_entity.type
_entity.pdbx_description
1 polymer ?
#
loop_
_entity_poly.entity_id
_entity_poly.type
_entity_poly.pdbx_seq_one_letter_code
_entity_poly.pdbx_strand_id
1 'polypeptide(L)'
;SATPDGRNEFSFGNYSQSGVIAVTVAWGNFSGPISSHSISEFDIMFNTDYSWGDAETNPALMDIQNIATHEIGHGVGLADIYQTACFQVTMYGYSDYGETDKRTLQAPDIKGLQALYGN
;
A
#
# COMPACT_ATOMS: atom_id res chain seq x y z
N SER A 1 1.19 -13.95 13.99
CA SER A 1 2.22 -12.95 14.28
C SER A 1 2.98 -12.71 12.98
N ALA A 2 3.08 -11.47 12.52
CA ALA A 2 3.89 -11.15 11.35
C ALA A 2 5.36 -11.10 11.79
N THR A 3 6.08 -12.19 11.54
CA THR A 3 7.54 -12.27 11.68
C THR A 3 8.08 -12.57 10.29
N PRO A 4 9.17 -11.94 9.87
CA PRO A 4 9.68 -12.11 8.52
C PRO A 4 10.06 -13.57 8.30
N ASP A 5 9.64 -14.14 7.17
CA ASP A 5 9.84 -15.54 6.80
C ASP A 5 10.75 -15.72 5.56
N GLY A 6 11.24 -14.61 5.02
CA GLY A 6 12.10 -14.54 3.85
C GLY A 6 11.35 -14.41 2.53
N ARG A 7 10.04 -14.15 2.54
CA ARG A 7 9.21 -14.03 1.32
C ARG A 7 8.28 -12.84 1.45
N ASN A 8 8.00 -12.19 0.33
CA ASN A 8 6.92 -11.21 0.29
C ASN A 8 5.59 -11.95 0.09
N GLU A 9 4.63 -11.73 0.97
CA GLU A 9 3.34 -12.42 0.92
C GLU A 9 2.15 -11.46 0.68
N PHE A 10 1.17 -11.96 -0.07
CA PHE A 10 -0.15 -11.34 -0.22
C PHE A 10 -1.18 -12.33 0.30
N SER A 11 -1.95 -11.91 1.30
CA SER A 11 -2.89 -12.79 2.00
C SER A 11 -4.23 -12.09 2.26
N PHE A 12 -5.25 -12.89 2.62
CA PHE A 12 -6.54 -12.38 3.05
C PHE A 12 -6.79 -12.87 4.48
N GLY A 13 -7.27 -11.98 5.34
CA GLY A 13 -7.59 -12.30 6.73
C GLY A 13 -8.55 -11.29 7.35
N ASN A 14 -9.03 -11.57 8.55
CA ASN A 14 -9.92 -10.67 9.28
C ASN A 14 -9.13 -9.80 10.27
N TYR A 15 -9.54 -8.54 10.43
CA TYR A 15 -9.05 -7.66 11.47
C TYR A 15 -10.14 -7.42 12.52
N SER A 16 -9.74 -7.46 13.80
CA SER A 16 -10.67 -7.13 14.90
C SER A 16 -11.07 -5.65 14.95
N GLN A 17 -10.35 -4.79 14.23
CA GLN A 17 -10.61 -3.35 14.15
C GLN A 17 -11.44 -3.04 12.90
N SER A 18 -12.57 -2.36 13.10
CA SER A 18 -13.40 -1.85 12.01
C SER A 18 -12.68 -0.76 11.20
N GLY A 19 -12.92 -0.73 9.89
CA GLY A 19 -12.38 0.29 8.98
C GLY A 19 -10.98 0.00 8.44
N VAL A 20 -10.37 -1.13 8.80
CA VAL A 20 -9.08 -1.55 8.23
C VAL A 20 -9.32 -2.25 6.89
N ILE A 21 -8.87 -1.67 5.78
CA ILE A 21 -9.04 -2.22 4.43
C ILE A 21 -7.95 -3.26 4.13
N ALA A 22 -6.69 -2.87 4.34
CA ALA A 22 -5.53 -3.73 4.26
C ALA A 22 -4.43 -3.19 5.19
N VAL A 23 -3.40 -3.99 5.45
CA VAL A 23 -2.21 -3.55 6.18
C VAL A 23 -0.98 -4.17 5.53
N THR A 24 0.06 -3.36 5.43
CA THR A 24 1.40 -3.81 5.09
C THR A 24 2.32 -3.79 6.30
N VAL A 25 3.08 -4.88 6.49
CA VAL A 25 4.23 -4.89 7.39
C VAL A 25 5.48 -4.99 6.54
N ALA A 26 6.40 -4.04 6.69
CA ALA A 26 7.64 -3.99 5.92
C ALA A 26 8.86 -4.15 6.85
N TRP A 27 9.84 -4.92 6.39
CA TRP A 27 11.13 -5.10 7.04
C TRP A 27 12.25 -4.63 6.12
N GLY A 28 13.15 -3.84 6.68
CA GLY A 28 14.26 -3.26 5.92
C GLY A 28 14.91 -2.12 6.70
N ASN A 29 15.84 -1.43 6.03
CA ASN A 29 16.35 -0.16 6.48
C ASN A 29 15.81 0.95 5.56
N PHE A 30 15.05 1.88 6.12
CA PHE A 30 14.47 3.02 5.40
C PHE A 30 14.98 4.36 5.98
N SER A 31 16.10 4.32 6.70
CA SER A 31 16.65 5.46 7.44
C SER A 31 18.16 5.61 7.26
N GLY A 32 18.66 6.82 7.49
CA GLY A 32 20.07 7.14 7.32
C GLY A 32 20.42 7.53 5.89
N PRO A 33 21.69 7.34 5.45
CA PRO A 33 22.08 7.60 4.07
C PRO A 33 21.33 6.66 3.10
N ILE A 34 20.93 7.17 1.93
CA ILE A 34 20.27 6.39 0.87
C ILE A 34 21.04 5.10 0.53
N SER A 35 22.37 5.13 0.55
CA SER A 35 23.21 3.95 0.30
C SER A 35 23.05 2.81 1.31
N SER A 36 22.45 3.08 2.47
CA SER A 36 22.14 2.09 3.50
C SER A 36 20.69 1.61 3.44
N HIS A 37 19.85 2.25 2.63
CA HIS A 37 18.45 1.85 2.50
C HIS A 37 18.34 0.51 1.76
N SER A 38 17.46 -0.36 2.26
CA SER A 38 17.22 -1.67 1.70
C SER A 38 15.86 -2.20 2.13
N ILE A 39 15.19 -2.88 1.21
CA ILE A 39 13.96 -3.63 1.49
C ILE A 39 14.39 -5.09 1.66
N SER A 40 14.06 -5.68 2.81
CA SER A 40 14.30 -7.11 3.07
C SER A 40 13.08 -7.94 2.71
N GLU A 41 11.90 -7.50 3.15
CA GLU A 41 10.64 -8.25 3.04
C GLU A 41 9.44 -7.32 3.29
N PHE A 42 8.28 -7.66 2.73
CA PHE A 42 7.00 -7.09 3.13
C PHE A 42 5.86 -8.09 3.00
N ASP A 43 4.90 -8.01 3.92
CA ASP A 43 3.67 -8.79 3.89
C ASP A 43 2.46 -7.88 3.84
N ILE A 44 1.51 -8.22 2.97
CA ILE A 44 0.25 -7.50 2.79
C ILE A 44 -0.90 -8.44 3.14
N MET A 45 -1.79 -7.98 4.03
CA MET A 45 -3.02 -8.71 4.34
C MET A 45 -4.25 -7.84 4.09
N PHE A 46 -5.05 -8.25 3.11
CA PHE A 46 -6.33 -7.64 2.75
C PHE A 46 -7.44 -8.13 3.69
N ASN A 47 -8.31 -7.21 4.12
CA ASN A 47 -9.40 -7.55 5.02
C ASN A 47 -10.52 -8.33 4.30
N THR A 48 -10.89 -9.49 4.82
CA THR A 48 -12.01 -10.32 4.32
C THR A 48 -13.39 -9.71 4.52
N ASP A 49 -13.52 -8.63 5.30
CA ASP A 49 -14.80 -7.93 5.52
C ASP A 49 -15.25 -7.11 4.31
N TYR A 50 -14.37 -6.92 3.32
CA TYR A 50 -14.65 -6.21 2.08
C TYR A 50 -14.85 -7.18 0.92
N SER A 51 -15.69 -6.79 -0.05
CA SER A 51 -15.84 -7.52 -1.31
C SER A 51 -14.81 -7.01 -2.31
N TRP A 52 -13.93 -7.89 -2.79
CA TRP A 52 -12.79 -7.51 -3.63
C TRP A 52 -13.01 -7.83 -5.11
N GLY A 53 -12.38 -7.06 -5.98
CA GLY A 53 -12.27 -7.38 -7.40
C GLY A 53 -11.75 -6.21 -8.22
N ASP A 54 -12.23 -6.11 -9.46
CA ASP A 54 -11.97 -4.98 -10.35
C ASP A 54 -13.15 -4.01 -10.25
N ALA A 55 -12.91 -2.85 -9.64
CA ALA A 55 -13.95 -1.85 -9.44
C ALA A 55 -14.34 -1.09 -10.72
N GLU A 56 -13.50 -1.13 -11.75
CA GLU A 56 -13.86 -0.62 -13.08
C GLU A 56 -14.96 -1.48 -13.72
N THR A 57 -14.92 -2.79 -13.47
CA THR A 57 -15.96 -3.73 -13.90
C THR A 57 -17.19 -3.71 -12.98
N ASN A 58 -17.00 -3.58 -11.66
CA ASN A 58 -18.09 -3.50 -10.69
C ASN A 58 -17.78 -2.50 -9.56
N PRO A 59 -18.40 -1.30 -9.54
CA PRO A 59 -18.10 -0.26 -8.56
C PRO A 59 -18.57 -0.60 -7.14
N ALA A 60 -19.29 -1.71 -6.93
CA ALA A 60 -19.63 -2.21 -5.60
C ALA A 60 -18.49 -3.03 -4.94
N LEU A 61 -17.30 -3.08 -5.55
CA LEU A 61 -16.13 -3.81 -5.04
C LEU A 61 -15.03 -2.86 -4.57
N MET A 62 -14.24 -3.32 -3.60
CA MET A 62 -12.89 -2.83 -3.36
C MET A 62 -12.01 -3.23 -4.53
N ASP A 63 -11.37 -2.23 -5.12
CA ASP A 63 -10.44 -2.46 -6.20
C ASP A 63 -9.13 -3.05 -5.68
N ILE A 64 -8.85 -4.30 -6.06
CA ILE A 64 -7.67 -5.00 -5.57
C ILE A 64 -6.38 -4.32 -6.05
N GLN A 65 -6.37 -3.76 -7.27
CA GLN A 65 -5.17 -3.12 -7.81
C GLN A 65 -4.91 -1.77 -7.14
N ASN A 66 -5.94 -0.94 -6.95
CA ASN A 66 -5.86 0.33 -6.23
C ASN A 66 -5.26 0.13 -4.84
N ILE A 67 -5.83 -0.79 -4.05
CA ILE A 67 -5.37 -1.04 -2.68
C ILE A 67 -4.00 -1.72 -2.68
N ALA A 68 -3.77 -2.75 -3.49
CA ALA A 68 -2.46 -3.42 -3.53
C ALA A 68 -1.33 -2.46 -3.93
N THR A 69 -1.58 -1.50 -4.83
CA THR A 69 -0.56 -0.51 -5.22
C THR A 69 -0.22 0.41 -4.05
N HIS A 70 -1.22 0.84 -3.28
CA HIS A 70 -1.02 1.60 -2.04
C HIS A 70 -0.19 0.82 -1.01
N GLU A 71 -0.57 -0.41 -0.73
CA GLU A 71 0.09 -1.29 0.24
C GLU A 71 1.54 -1.64 -0.19
N ILE A 72 1.79 -1.91 -1.47
CA ILE A 72 3.15 -2.08 -1.99
C ILE A 72 3.99 -0.82 -1.74
N GLY A 73 3.39 0.37 -1.82
CA GLY A 73 4.03 1.63 -1.46
C GLY A 73 4.57 1.63 -0.03
N HIS A 74 3.79 1.14 0.94
CA HIS A 74 4.27 0.91 2.31
C HIS A 74 5.36 -0.16 2.37
N GLY A 75 5.22 -1.23 1.60
CA GLY A 75 6.22 -2.31 1.49
C GLY A 75 7.60 -1.81 1.06
N VAL A 76 7.64 -0.74 0.27
CA VAL A 76 8.87 -0.05 -0.16
C VAL A 76 9.20 1.20 0.66
N GLY A 77 8.54 1.41 1.79
CA GLY A 77 8.89 2.44 2.78
C GLY A 77 8.23 3.81 2.58
N LEU A 78 7.24 3.93 1.69
CA LEU A 78 6.45 5.16 1.59
C LEU A 78 5.43 5.25 2.72
N ALA A 79 5.24 6.46 3.25
CA ALA A 79 4.22 6.75 4.25
C ALA A 79 2.94 7.28 3.61
N ASP A 80 1.84 7.16 4.34
CA ASP A 80 0.57 7.76 3.96
C ASP A 80 0.64 9.28 3.75
N ILE A 81 -0.21 9.75 2.85
CA ILE A 81 -0.51 11.13 2.56
C ILE A 81 -1.98 11.36 2.91
N TYR A 82 -2.28 12.36 3.72
CA TYR A 82 -3.65 12.64 4.21
C TYR A 82 -4.19 14.01 3.77
N GLN A 83 -3.44 14.74 2.95
CA GLN A 83 -3.89 15.99 2.37
C GLN A 83 -4.99 15.69 1.35
N THR A 84 -6.20 16.21 1.56
CA THR A 84 -7.37 15.94 0.70
C THR A 84 -7.14 16.28 -0.78
N ALA A 85 -6.31 17.28 -1.07
CA ALA A 85 -5.94 17.63 -2.44
C ALA A 85 -5.13 16.53 -3.17
N CYS A 86 -4.64 15.53 -2.44
CA CYS A 86 -3.86 14.41 -2.95
C CYS A 86 -4.69 13.12 -3.07
N PHE A 87 -6.02 13.16 -3.05
CA PHE A 87 -6.86 11.94 -3.03
C PHE A 87 -6.60 10.94 -4.18
N GLN A 88 -6.00 11.40 -5.28
CA GLN A 88 -5.66 10.60 -6.45
C GLN A 88 -4.24 9.99 -6.40
N VAL A 89 -3.39 10.39 -5.46
CA VAL A 89 -2.03 9.84 -5.36
C VAL A 89 -2.06 8.45 -4.73
N THR A 90 -1.10 7.60 -5.09
CA THR A 90 -1.08 6.20 -4.65
C THR A 90 -1.08 6.12 -3.12
N MET A 91 -0.26 6.93 -2.46
CA MET A 91 -0.14 6.90 -0.99
C MET A 91 -1.22 7.67 -0.24
N TYR A 92 -2.34 8.05 -0.86
CA TYR A 92 -3.43 8.65 -0.09
C TYR A 92 -4.13 7.61 0.79
N GLY A 93 -4.09 7.81 2.11
CA GLY A 93 -4.46 6.79 3.11
C GLY A 93 -5.95 6.48 3.27
N TYR A 94 -6.81 6.97 2.37
CA TYR A 94 -8.23 6.63 2.36
C TYR A 94 -8.64 6.08 0.99
N SER A 95 -9.47 5.05 1.01
CA SER A 95 -10.17 4.54 -0.17
C SER A 95 -11.57 4.02 0.17
N ASP A 96 -12.41 3.94 -0.86
CA ASP A 96 -13.80 3.49 -0.77
C ASP A 96 -14.20 2.67 -2.01
N TYR A 97 -15.38 2.06 -1.99
CA TYR A 97 -15.93 1.21 -3.05
C TYR A 97 -16.01 1.98 -4.37
N GLY A 98 -15.55 1.36 -5.45
CA GLY A 98 -15.54 1.99 -6.77
C GLY A 98 -14.28 2.80 -7.11
N GLU A 99 -13.37 3.03 -6.16
CA GLU A 99 -12.16 3.80 -6.43
C GLU A 99 -11.11 3.04 -7.25
N THR A 100 -10.60 3.68 -8.30
CA THR A 100 -9.53 3.14 -9.16
C THR A 100 -8.37 4.12 -9.39
N ASP A 101 -8.39 5.30 -8.75
CA ASP A 101 -7.43 6.38 -9.00
C ASP A 101 -5.98 6.01 -8.66
N LYS A 102 -5.78 5.09 -7.69
CA LYS A 102 -4.47 4.78 -7.10
C LYS A 102 -3.76 3.60 -7.75
N ARG A 103 -4.26 3.11 -8.90
CA ARG A 103 -3.65 2.01 -9.68
C ARG A 103 -2.29 2.35 -10.32
N THR A 104 -1.91 3.64 -10.34
CA THR A 104 -0.66 4.11 -10.96
C THR A 104 0.05 5.11 -10.06
N LEU A 105 1.39 5.12 -10.14
CA LEU A 105 2.22 6.08 -9.42
C LEU A 105 1.97 7.50 -9.91
N GLN A 106 1.70 8.42 -8.99
CA GLN A 106 1.67 9.85 -9.26
C GLN A 106 3.03 10.49 -8.96
N ALA A 107 3.19 11.75 -9.38
CA ALA A 107 4.44 12.48 -9.20
C ALA A 107 4.94 12.54 -7.74
N PRO A 108 4.09 12.70 -6.71
CA PRO A 108 4.53 12.62 -5.32
C PRO A 108 5.08 11.24 -4.92
N ASP A 109 4.47 10.16 -5.41
CA ASP A 109 4.90 8.78 -5.11
C ASP A 109 6.30 8.52 -5.71
N ILE A 110 6.52 8.92 -6.97
CA ILE A 110 7.83 8.83 -7.65
C ILE A 110 8.89 9.61 -6.87
N LYS A 111 8.58 10.84 -6.45
CA LYS A 111 9.51 11.66 -5.66
C LYS A 111 9.85 11.02 -4.32
N GLY A 112 8.88 10.39 -3.66
CA GLY A 112 9.10 9.64 -2.43
C GLY A 112 10.08 8.48 -2.63
N LEU A 113 9.87 7.70 -3.70
CA LEU A 113 10.78 6.60 -4.07
C LEU A 113 12.19 7.10 -4.38
N GLN A 114 12.32 8.20 -5.13
CA GLN A 114 13.61 8.80 -5.44
C GLN A 114 14.33 9.32 -4.20
N ALA A 115 13.59 9.85 -3.22
CA ALA A 115 14.16 10.27 -1.95
C ALA A 115 14.67 9.08 -1.11
N LEU A 116 14.04 7.91 -1.23
CA LEU A 116 14.44 6.70 -0.52
C LEU A 116 15.56 5.94 -1.23
N TYR A 117 15.56 5.87 -2.56
CA TYR A 117 16.42 4.93 -3.30
C TYR A 117 17.30 5.58 -4.37
N GLY A 118 17.18 6.89 -4.60
CA GLY A 118 17.88 7.58 -5.68
C GLY A 118 17.17 7.48 -7.03
N ASN A 119 17.86 7.88 -8.09
CA ASN A 119 17.36 7.93 -9.48
C ASN A 119 17.90 6.78 -10.33
#